data_AF-A0A2G5THA4-F1
#
_entry.id   AF-A0A2G5THA4-F1
#
_cell.length_a   1.000
_cell.length_b   1.000
_cell.length_c   1.000
_cell.angle_alpha   90.00
_cell.angle_beta   90.00
_cell.angle_gamma   90.00
#
_symmetry.space_group_name_H-M   'P 1'
#
loop_
_entity.id
_entity.type
_entity.pdbx_description
1 polymer ?
#
loop_
_entity_poly.entity_id
_entity_poly.type
_entity_poly.pdbx_seq_one_letter_code
_entity_poly.pdbx_strand_id
1 'polypeptide(L)'
;MITGFILVYIPGALLGYSVFPTWLESFLICVSLNFYLFNEFQSIYISMNRFTAIYFPIWYNFFCGFYATIFVQFLLYVNRCVNVGYETYQRTTSGSYITFSSDLLTFTSTGVSGIGLVYVFAIMFGVALATNLFTFIKIITFYWKPNSHNNSENSRNIRRNIKLFLQTVLQDVLFFIDNFFAFIMSGLIQHRFWLFICATFVWQTIHVIDGLIMIMFNDRFSLLKRSLFPSQSAPVSMIVESSSWRNQPRRQDIPMVA
;
A
#
# COMPACT_ATOMS: atom_id res chain seq x y z
N MET A 1 -5.76 -7.66 12.22
CA MET A 1 -6.73 -6.88 11.42
C MET A 1 -7.92 -7.71 10.98
N ILE A 2 -7.73 -8.70 10.10
CA ILE A 2 -8.83 -9.57 9.63
C ILE A 2 -9.49 -10.31 10.80
N THR A 3 -8.70 -10.78 11.77
CA THR A 3 -9.20 -11.45 12.97
C THR A 3 -10.11 -10.56 13.81
N GLY A 4 -9.67 -9.34 14.17
CA GLY A 4 -10.52 -8.39 14.90
C GLY A 4 -11.77 -7.97 14.10
N PHE A 5 -11.63 -7.77 12.79
CA PHE A 5 -12.76 -7.38 11.95
C PHE A 5 -13.81 -8.50 11.80
N ILE A 6 -13.38 -9.72 11.48
CA ILE A 6 -14.30 -10.85 11.25
C ILE A 6 -14.86 -11.40 12.56
N LEU A 7 -14.04 -11.49 13.61
CA LEU A 7 -14.45 -12.13 14.86
C LEU A 7 -15.13 -11.16 15.82
N VAL A 8 -14.71 -9.89 15.87
CA VAL A 8 -15.26 -8.94 16.85
C VAL A 8 -16.23 -7.97 16.19
N TYR A 9 -15.78 -7.27 15.14
CA TYR A 9 -16.56 -6.18 14.52
C TYR A 9 -17.83 -6.67 13.82
N ILE A 10 -17.75 -7.63 12.90
CA ILE A 10 -18.91 -8.11 12.14
C ILE A 10 -19.99 -8.70 13.07
N PRO A 11 -19.67 -9.62 14.01
CA PRO A 11 -20.68 -10.18 14.91
C PRO A 11 -21.26 -9.13 15.84
N GLY A 12 -20.42 -8.23 16.40
CA GLY A 12 -20.89 -7.16 17.28
C GLY A 12 -21.81 -6.14 16.59
N ALA A 13 -21.53 -5.83 15.32
CA ALA A 13 -22.37 -4.91 14.53
C ALA A 13 -23.70 -5.54 14.09
N LEU A 14 -23.71 -6.84 13.78
CA LEU A 14 -24.93 -7.55 13.35
C LEU A 14 -25.84 -7.96 14.52
N LEU A 15 -25.25 -8.41 15.63
CA LEU A 15 -25.99 -8.94 16.77
C LEU A 15 -26.33 -7.86 17.80
N GLY A 16 -25.61 -6.72 17.79
CA GLY A 16 -25.79 -5.65 18.77
C GLY A 16 -25.19 -5.92 20.15
N TYR A 17 -24.49 -7.05 20.33
CA TYR A 17 -23.77 -7.40 21.55
C TYR A 17 -22.48 -8.18 21.23
N SER A 18 -21.53 -8.18 22.16
CA SER A 18 -20.27 -8.93 22.00
C SER A 18 -20.47 -10.43 22.24
N VAL A 19 -20.01 -11.25 21.30
CA VAL A 19 -20.07 -12.73 21.38
C VAL A 19 -18.99 -13.29 22.30
N PHE A 20 -17.89 -12.56 22.47
CA PHE A 20 -16.73 -13.01 23.23
C PHE A 20 -16.71 -12.40 24.64
N PRO A 21 -16.08 -13.08 25.62
CA PRO A 21 -15.80 -12.44 26.89
C PRO A 21 -14.86 -11.25 26.70
N THR A 22 -15.04 -10.21 27.51
CA THR A 22 -14.36 -8.90 27.38
C THR A 22 -12.83 -8.99 27.32
N TRP A 23 -12.23 -9.92 28.07
CA TRP A 23 -10.78 -10.14 28.04
C TRP A 23 -10.29 -10.67 26.69
N LEU A 24 -11.04 -11.59 26.08
CA LEU A 24 -10.68 -12.22 24.80
C LEU A 24 -10.89 -11.23 23.66
N GLU A 25 -12.00 -10.48 23.72
CA GLU A 25 -12.28 -9.40 22.78
C GLU A 25 -11.15 -8.36 22.78
N SER A 26 -10.77 -7.87 23.96
CA SER A 26 -9.68 -6.90 24.11
C SER A 26 -8.35 -7.44 23.61
N PHE A 27 -8.05 -8.73 23.86
CA PHE A 27 -6.83 -9.37 23.34
C PHE A 27 -6.83 -9.42 21.80
N LEU A 28 -7.93 -9.85 21.18
CA LEU A 28 -8.07 -9.92 19.71
C LEU A 28 -7.93 -8.53 19.06
N ILE A 29 -8.46 -7.50 19.71
CA ILE A 29 -8.31 -6.11 19.25
C ILE A 29 -6.86 -5.64 19.40
N CYS A 30 -6.20 -5.88 20.55
CA CYS A 30 -4.80 -5.50 20.77
C CYS A 30 -3.85 -6.16 19.76
N VAL A 31 -4.04 -7.46 19.51
CA VAL A 31 -3.33 -8.20 18.46
C VAL A 31 -3.56 -7.54 17.09
N SER A 32 -4.80 -7.20 16.77
CA SER A 32 -5.15 -6.61 15.48
C SER A 32 -4.53 -5.23 15.26
N LEU A 33 -4.53 -4.36 16.28
CA LEU A 33 -3.95 -3.03 16.24
C LEU A 33 -2.41 -3.06 16.14
N ASN A 34 -1.75 -3.96 16.88
CA ASN A 34 -0.29 -4.07 16.83
C ASN A 34 0.21 -4.62 15.49
N PHE A 35 -0.51 -5.57 14.87
CA PHE A 35 -0.20 -6.02 13.52
C PHE A 35 -0.54 -4.99 12.44
N TYR A 36 -1.55 -4.15 12.65
CA TYR A 36 -1.78 -2.99 11.78
C TYR A 36 -0.58 -2.03 11.83
N LEU A 37 -0.15 -1.63 13.03
CA LEU A 37 1.04 -0.80 13.22
C LEU A 37 2.29 -1.39 12.56
N PHE A 38 2.47 -2.71 12.67
CA PHE A 38 3.56 -3.41 12.00
C PHE A 38 3.56 -3.23 10.49
N ASN A 39 2.39 -3.37 9.85
CA ASN A 39 2.24 -3.17 8.41
C ASN A 39 2.57 -1.72 8.03
N GLU A 40 2.17 -0.75 8.85
CA GLU A 40 2.49 0.65 8.58
C GLU A 40 3.99 0.95 8.69
N PHE A 41 4.67 0.36 9.69
CA PHE A 41 6.13 0.43 9.76
C PHE A 41 6.81 -0.17 8.53
N GLN A 42 6.24 -1.21 7.92
CA GLN A 42 6.78 -1.80 6.69
C GLN A 42 6.70 -0.84 5.50
N SER A 43 5.57 -0.17 5.32
CA SER A 43 5.40 0.80 4.23
C SER A 43 6.47 1.91 4.29
N ILE A 44 6.76 2.42 5.48
CA ILE A 44 7.80 3.44 5.71
C ILE A 44 9.20 2.86 5.52
N TYR A 45 9.45 1.64 6.03
CA TYR A 45 10.74 1.00 5.83
C TYR A 45 11.05 0.78 4.34
N ILE A 46 10.04 0.41 3.55
CA ILE A 46 10.16 0.28 2.10
C ILE A 46 10.48 1.62 1.43
N SER A 47 9.88 2.73 1.87
CA SER A 47 10.20 4.07 1.34
C SER A 47 11.66 4.47 1.65
N MET A 48 12.12 4.24 2.87
CA MET A 48 13.50 4.49 3.30
C MET A 48 14.52 3.61 2.56
N ASN A 49 14.20 2.34 2.37
CA ASN A 49 15.03 1.41 1.59
C ASN A 49 15.25 1.93 0.15
N ARG A 50 14.18 2.39 -0.51
CA ARG A 50 14.28 2.99 -1.86
C ARG A 50 15.09 4.27 -1.87
N PHE A 51 14.86 5.15 -0.89
CA PHE A 51 15.62 6.38 -0.75
C PHE A 51 17.12 6.09 -0.59
N THR A 52 17.47 5.14 0.29
CA THR A 52 18.86 4.73 0.53
C THR A 52 19.50 4.13 -0.71
N ALA A 53 18.78 3.28 -1.45
CA ALA A 53 19.28 2.69 -2.70
C ALA A 53 19.68 3.75 -3.75
N ILE A 54 18.93 4.87 -3.82
CA ILE A 54 19.10 5.89 -4.86
C ILE A 54 20.04 7.02 -4.44
N TYR A 55 20.08 7.38 -3.16
CA TYR A 55 20.94 8.44 -2.65
C TYR A 55 22.27 7.95 -2.09
N PHE A 56 22.29 6.74 -1.51
CA PHE A 56 23.46 6.19 -0.82
C PHE A 56 23.76 4.75 -1.28
N PRO A 57 23.99 4.51 -2.59
CA PRO A 57 24.19 3.16 -3.13
C PRO A 57 25.39 2.43 -2.53
N ILE A 58 26.45 3.15 -2.16
CA ILE A 58 27.67 2.58 -1.54
C ILE A 58 27.35 1.97 -0.16
N TRP A 59 26.45 2.60 0.60
CA TRP A 59 26.09 2.18 1.95
C TRP A 59 24.83 1.31 2.00
N TYR A 60 24.20 1.08 0.84
CA TYR A 60 22.93 0.36 0.74
C TYR A 60 23.00 -1.05 1.33
N ASN A 61 24.02 -1.83 0.96
CA ASN A 61 24.15 -3.21 1.44
C ASN A 61 24.35 -3.30 2.96
N PHE A 62 24.92 -2.27 3.58
CA PHE A 62 25.11 -2.21 5.02
C PHE A 62 23.81 -1.88 5.76
N PHE A 63 23.07 -0.86 5.32
CA PHE A 63 21.85 -0.41 6.02
C PHE A 63 20.58 -1.16 5.60
N CYS A 64 20.44 -1.49 4.32
CA CYS A 64 19.21 -2.01 3.73
C CYS A 64 19.43 -3.25 2.85
N GLY A 65 20.58 -3.95 3.01
CA GLY A 65 20.81 -5.24 2.39
C GLY A 65 19.81 -6.31 2.86
N PHE A 66 19.85 -7.49 2.23
CA PHE A 66 18.91 -8.58 2.53
C PHE A 66 18.93 -8.99 4.01
N TYR A 67 20.11 -9.27 4.56
CA TYR A 67 20.25 -9.67 5.97
C TYR A 67 19.90 -8.54 6.95
N ALA A 68 20.28 -7.30 6.63
CA ALA A 68 19.91 -6.12 7.43
C ALA A 68 18.38 -5.93 7.47
N THR A 69 17.72 -6.08 6.31
CA THR A 69 16.26 -6.00 6.21
C THR A 69 15.56 -7.10 7.00
N ILE A 70 16.02 -8.35 6.90
CA ILE A 70 15.46 -9.45 7.71
C ILE A 70 15.65 -9.17 9.21
N PHE A 71 16.82 -8.68 9.61
CA PHE A 71 17.12 -8.39 11.00
C PHE A 71 16.21 -7.28 11.55
N VAL A 72 16.11 -6.15 10.85
CA VAL A 72 15.20 -5.05 11.23
C VAL A 72 13.76 -5.53 11.28
N GLN A 73 13.34 -6.32 10.28
CA GLN A 73 11.99 -6.86 10.22
C GLN A 73 11.66 -7.76 11.41
N PHE A 74 12.60 -8.62 11.79
CA PHE A 74 12.49 -9.52 12.93
C PHE A 74 12.40 -8.74 14.24
N LEU A 75 13.26 -7.73 14.43
CA LEU A 75 13.22 -6.88 15.62
C LEU A 75 11.89 -6.13 15.75
N LEU A 76 11.39 -5.56 14.65
CA LEU A 76 10.07 -4.90 14.64
C LEU A 76 8.96 -5.89 15.01
N TYR A 77 9.00 -7.11 14.46
CA TYR A 77 8.00 -8.13 14.74
C TYR A 77 8.01 -8.55 16.22
N VAL A 78 9.19 -8.85 16.77
CA VAL A 78 9.36 -9.21 18.19
C VAL A 78 8.90 -8.06 19.09
N ASN A 79 9.26 -6.83 18.77
CA ASN A 79 8.83 -5.65 19.52
C ASN A 79 7.29 -5.52 19.55
N ARG A 80 6.60 -5.82 18.45
CA ARG A 80 5.13 -5.83 18.40
C ARG A 80 4.53 -6.96 19.23
N CYS A 81 5.12 -8.16 19.21
CA CYS A 81 4.68 -9.27 20.07
C CYS A 81 4.81 -8.91 21.56
N VAL A 82 5.92 -8.28 21.96
CA VAL A 82 6.12 -7.79 23.34
C VAL A 82 5.09 -6.73 23.69
N ASN A 83 4.82 -5.78 22.80
CA ASN A 83 3.80 -4.75 23.01
C ASN A 83 2.40 -5.34 23.20
N VAL A 84 2.02 -6.36 22.41
CA VAL A 84 0.74 -7.06 22.59
C VAL A 84 0.65 -7.66 24.00
N GLY A 85 1.71 -8.34 24.46
CA GLY A 85 1.74 -8.92 25.81
C GLY A 85 1.63 -7.84 26.90
N TYR A 86 2.39 -6.76 26.77
CA TYR A 86 2.38 -5.65 27.71
C TYR A 86 1.04 -4.92 27.76
N GLU A 87 0.47 -4.53 26.62
CA GLU A 87 -0.85 -3.86 26.55
C GLU A 87 -1.96 -4.76 27.09
N THR A 88 -1.92 -6.05 26.77
CA THR A 88 -2.90 -7.02 27.30
C THR A 88 -2.79 -7.10 28.82
N TYR A 89 -1.57 -7.28 29.35
CA TYR A 89 -1.33 -7.35 30.79
C TYR A 89 -1.78 -6.08 31.53
N GLN A 90 -1.42 -4.90 31.01
CA GLN A 90 -1.82 -3.62 31.59
C GLN A 90 -3.35 -3.49 31.64
N ARG A 91 -4.04 -3.78 30.53
CA ARG A 91 -5.49 -3.64 30.43
C ARG A 91 -6.25 -4.64 31.30
N THR A 92 -5.74 -5.87 31.44
CA THR A 92 -6.30 -6.86 32.36
C THR A 92 -6.14 -6.41 33.82
N THR A 93 -4.99 -5.84 34.17
CA THR A 93 -4.71 -5.40 35.55
C THR A 93 -5.50 -4.15 35.94
N SER A 94 -5.66 -3.20 35.02
CA SER A 94 -6.43 -1.96 35.23
C SER A 94 -7.93 -2.13 35.05
N GLY A 95 -8.39 -3.28 34.54
CA GLY A 95 -9.79 -3.50 34.15
C GLY A 95 -10.26 -2.65 32.97
N SER A 96 -9.36 -1.98 32.24
CA SER A 96 -9.68 -1.06 31.14
C SER A 96 -9.56 -1.73 29.77
N TYR A 97 -10.43 -2.70 29.53
CA TYR A 97 -10.52 -3.47 28.29
C TYR A 97 -10.91 -2.60 27.08
N ILE A 98 -10.39 -2.95 25.90
CA ILE A 98 -10.88 -2.41 24.63
C ILE A 98 -12.04 -3.29 24.20
N THR A 99 -13.20 -2.68 23.96
CA THR A 99 -14.37 -3.39 23.44
C THR A 99 -14.99 -2.62 22.29
N PHE A 100 -15.66 -3.33 21.40
CA PHE A 100 -16.47 -2.74 20.34
C PHE A 100 -17.82 -2.27 20.91
N SER A 101 -18.16 -1.00 20.70
CA SER A 101 -19.48 -0.47 21.04
C SER A 101 -20.38 -0.53 19.81
N SER A 102 -21.46 -1.32 19.91
CA SER A 102 -22.49 -1.38 18.87
C SER A 102 -23.30 -0.08 18.75
N ASP A 103 -23.39 0.71 19.82
CA ASP A 103 -24.09 2.01 19.82
C ASP A 103 -23.33 3.08 19.04
N LEU A 104 -22.00 3.12 19.23
CA LEU A 104 -21.11 4.09 18.58
C LEU A 104 -20.47 3.56 17.28
N LEU A 105 -20.64 2.26 17.00
CA LEU A 105 -20.03 1.53 15.88
C LEU A 105 -18.51 1.72 15.79
N THR A 106 -17.85 1.78 16.94
CA THR A 106 -16.40 2.00 17.04
C THR A 106 -15.83 1.30 18.28
N PHE A 107 -14.51 1.08 18.28
CA PHE A 107 -13.81 0.56 19.45
C PHE A 107 -13.74 1.63 20.54
N THR A 108 -14.16 1.25 21.75
CA THR A 108 -14.11 2.09 22.95
C THR A 108 -12.78 1.91 23.65
N SER A 109 -12.34 2.92 24.42
CA SER A 109 -11.11 2.83 25.22
C SER A 109 -9.82 2.52 24.41
N THR A 110 -9.80 2.94 23.14
CA THR A 110 -8.59 3.00 22.30
C THR A 110 -7.58 4.02 22.81
N GLY A 111 -8.00 4.91 23.71
CA GLY A 111 -7.20 5.95 24.35
C GLY A 111 -6.15 5.44 25.33
N VAL A 112 -5.11 4.78 24.82
CA VAL A 112 -3.81 4.77 25.49
C VAL A 112 -2.96 5.79 24.73
N SER A 113 -2.99 7.05 25.20
CA SER A 113 -2.34 8.25 24.63
C SER A 113 -2.99 8.89 23.38
N GLY A 114 -4.19 9.45 23.54
CA GLY A 114 -5.00 10.09 22.48
C GLY A 114 -4.44 11.36 21.81
N ILE A 115 -3.17 11.68 22.02
CA ILE A 115 -2.46 12.81 21.36
C ILE A 115 -1.11 12.33 20.82
N GLY A 116 -0.36 11.57 21.63
CA GLY A 116 0.95 11.04 21.25
C GLY A 116 0.92 10.15 20.01
N LEU A 117 -0.06 9.24 19.92
CA LEU A 117 -0.22 8.36 18.76
C LEU A 117 -0.47 9.15 17.47
N VAL A 118 -1.34 10.17 17.51
CA VAL A 118 -1.66 11.01 16.35
C VAL A 118 -0.39 11.70 15.84
N TYR A 119 0.42 12.27 16.72
CA TYR A 119 1.69 12.89 16.34
C TYR A 119 2.70 11.88 15.80
N VAL A 120 2.81 10.70 16.42
CA VAL A 120 3.71 9.64 15.93
C VAL A 120 3.31 9.20 14.52
N PHE A 121 2.03 8.96 14.26
CA PHE A 121 1.53 8.61 12.93
C PHE A 121 1.73 9.74 11.91
N ALA A 122 1.48 11.00 12.31
CA ALA A 122 1.68 12.16 11.44
C ALA A 122 3.16 12.35 11.06
N ILE A 123 4.08 12.18 12.02
CA ILE A 123 5.53 12.24 11.78
C ILE A 123 5.96 11.09 10.87
N MET A 124 5.52 9.87 11.17
CA MET A 124 5.80 8.67 10.38
C MET A 124 5.33 8.81 8.93
N PHE A 125 4.10 9.29 8.73
CA PHE A 125 3.57 9.64 7.41
C PHE A 125 4.44 10.70 6.72
N GLY A 126 4.73 11.81 7.41
CA GLY A 126 5.53 12.91 6.85
C GLY A 126 6.90 12.44 6.37
N VAL A 127 7.55 11.53 7.11
CA VAL A 127 8.83 10.92 6.72
C VAL A 127 8.66 10.02 5.49
N ALA A 128 7.63 9.17 5.45
CA ALA A 128 7.35 8.33 4.28
C ALA A 128 7.09 9.17 3.02
N LEU A 129 6.22 10.17 3.12
CA LEU A 129 5.88 11.06 2.01
C LEU A 129 7.11 11.85 1.54
N ALA A 130 7.90 12.41 2.45
CA ALA A 130 9.09 13.16 2.10
C ALA A 130 10.13 12.27 1.38
N THR A 131 10.41 11.08 1.93
CA THR A 131 11.37 10.14 1.34
C THR A 131 10.94 9.67 -0.05
N ASN A 132 9.67 9.31 -0.24
CA ASN A 132 9.16 8.96 -1.56
C ASN A 132 9.20 10.19 -2.48
N LEU A 133 8.74 11.38 -2.07
CA LEU A 133 8.77 12.58 -2.93
C LEU A 133 10.18 12.97 -3.40
N PHE A 134 11.19 12.94 -2.52
CA PHE A 134 12.58 13.19 -2.91
C PHE A 134 13.06 12.16 -3.93
N THR A 135 12.76 10.88 -3.67
CA THR A 135 13.05 9.78 -4.59
C THR A 135 12.41 10.03 -5.95
N PHE A 136 11.15 10.49 -6.00
CA PHE A 136 10.45 10.84 -7.24
C PHE A 136 11.16 11.92 -8.03
N ILE A 137 11.46 13.03 -7.35
CA ILE A 137 12.02 14.22 -7.96
C ILE A 137 13.36 13.87 -8.59
N LYS A 138 14.25 13.17 -7.87
CA LYS A 138 15.54 12.76 -8.39
C LYS A 138 15.44 11.86 -9.62
N ILE A 139 14.50 10.92 -9.60
CA ILE A 139 14.23 10.02 -10.73
C ILE A 139 13.74 10.83 -11.95
N ILE A 140 12.77 11.73 -11.78
CA ILE A 140 12.27 12.58 -12.88
C ILE A 140 13.38 13.48 -13.40
N THR A 141 14.13 14.17 -12.53
CA THR A 141 15.22 15.05 -12.93
C THR A 141 16.32 14.29 -13.68
N PHE A 142 16.63 13.05 -13.27
CA PHE A 142 17.55 12.18 -14.00
C PHE A 142 17.03 11.83 -15.40
N TYR A 143 15.74 11.56 -15.54
CA TYR A 143 15.12 11.16 -16.81
C TYR A 143 14.75 12.30 -17.76
N TRP A 144 14.49 13.50 -17.25
CA TRP A 144 14.24 14.69 -18.07
C TRP A 144 15.50 15.35 -18.61
N LYS A 145 16.69 14.90 -18.19
CA LYS A 145 17.95 15.42 -18.73
C LYS A 145 18.05 15.01 -20.22
N PRO A 146 18.11 15.94 -21.18
CA PRO A 146 17.99 15.64 -22.62
C PRO A 146 19.15 14.82 -23.24
N ASN A 147 20.11 14.36 -22.44
CA ASN A 147 21.30 13.70 -22.95
C ASN A 147 21.04 12.21 -23.18
N SER A 148 20.77 11.89 -24.44
CA SER A 148 21.25 10.70 -25.17
C SER A 148 21.12 9.34 -24.46
N HIS A 149 20.03 8.62 -24.76
CA HIS A 149 20.15 7.20 -25.08
C HIS A 149 18.94 6.72 -25.90
N ASN A 150 19.13 6.58 -27.21
CA ASN A 150 18.20 5.97 -28.18
C ASN A 150 18.04 4.44 -27.99
N ASN A 151 18.10 3.93 -26.75
CA ASN A 151 17.85 2.52 -26.47
C ASN A 151 16.39 2.34 -26.03
N SER A 152 15.58 1.78 -26.92
CA SER A 152 14.17 1.43 -26.67
C SER A 152 13.99 0.54 -25.42
N GLU A 153 14.96 -0.34 -25.16
CA GLU A 153 15.00 -1.22 -23.97
C GLU A 153 15.24 -0.45 -22.66
N ASN A 154 16.13 0.54 -22.68
CA ASN A 154 16.35 1.44 -21.54
C ASN A 154 15.07 2.26 -21.26
N SER A 155 14.43 2.79 -22.31
CA SER A 155 13.16 3.52 -22.20
C SER A 155 12.03 2.68 -21.59
N ARG A 156 11.94 1.39 -21.91
CA ARG A 156 10.92 0.48 -21.34
C ARG A 156 11.14 0.23 -19.86
N ASN A 157 12.38 -0.03 -19.44
CA ASN A 157 12.73 -0.22 -18.03
C ASN A 157 12.50 1.05 -17.21
N ILE A 158 12.83 2.21 -17.79
CA ILE A 158 12.55 3.54 -17.22
C ILE A 158 11.05 3.75 -16.99
N ARG A 159 10.22 3.50 -18.00
CA ARG A 159 8.76 3.62 -17.88
C ARG A 159 8.19 2.69 -16.81
N ARG A 160 8.74 1.47 -16.68
CA ARG A 160 8.34 0.53 -15.64
C ARG A 160 8.72 1.04 -14.24
N ASN A 161 9.93 1.57 -14.07
CA ASN A 161 10.38 2.15 -12.81
C ASN A 161 9.53 3.37 -12.41
N ILE A 162 9.20 4.24 -13.36
CA ILE A 162 8.30 5.39 -13.12
C ILE A 162 6.90 4.91 -12.70
N LYS A 163 6.36 3.87 -13.33
CA LYS A 163 5.06 3.29 -12.96
C LYS A 163 5.05 2.74 -11.53
N LEU A 164 6.05 1.91 -11.18
CA LEU A 164 6.20 1.36 -9.84
C LEU A 164 6.37 2.47 -8.80
N PHE A 165 7.01 3.56 -9.18
CA PHE A 165 7.19 4.70 -8.31
C PHE A 165 5.88 5.51 -8.15
N LEU A 166 5.16 5.78 -9.24
CA LEU A 166 3.85 6.45 -9.20
C LEU A 166 2.85 5.66 -8.34
N GLN A 167 2.86 4.34 -8.45
CA GLN A 167 2.13 3.46 -7.54
C GLN A 167 2.42 3.84 -6.10
N THR A 168 3.68 3.94 -5.69
CA THR A 168 4.03 4.17 -4.28
C THR A 168 3.60 5.54 -3.76
N VAL A 169 3.65 6.59 -4.59
CA VAL A 169 3.13 7.91 -4.21
C VAL A 169 1.61 7.87 -4.01
N LEU A 170 0.89 7.17 -4.89
CA LEU A 170 -0.56 7.03 -4.74
C LEU A 170 -0.91 6.25 -3.46
N GLN A 171 -0.14 5.22 -3.11
CA GLN A 171 -0.32 4.46 -1.87
C GLN A 171 -0.07 5.31 -0.62
N ASP A 172 0.97 6.16 -0.62
CA ASP A 172 1.21 7.08 0.50
C ASP A 172 0.08 8.10 0.68
N VAL A 173 -0.44 8.65 -0.43
CA VAL A 173 -1.57 9.60 -0.39
C VAL A 173 -2.82 8.92 0.17
N LEU A 174 -3.07 7.67 -0.20
CA LEU A 174 -4.16 6.89 0.38
C LEU A 174 -4.00 6.69 1.89
N PHE A 175 -2.79 6.36 2.34
CA PHE A 175 -2.49 6.24 3.76
C PHE A 175 -2.69 7.57 4.51
N PHE A 176 -2.36 8.71 3.91
CA PHE A 176 -2.67 10.02 4.48
C PHE A 176 -4.16 10.24 4.70
N ILE A 177 -4.96 9.95 3.67
CA ILE A 177 -6.40 10.13 3.70
C ILE A 177 -6.98 9.28 4.82
N ASP A 178 -6.55 8.03 4.97
CA ASP A 178 -6.99 7.14 6.04
C ASP A 178 -6.75 7.74 7.43
N ASN A 179 -5.52 8.16 7.72
CA ASN A 179 -5.15 8.76 9.00
C ASN A 179 -5.88 10.09 9.25
N PHE A 180 -6.03 10.91 8.21
CA PHE A 180 -6.75 12.17 8.29
C PHE A 180 -8.22 11.95 8.66
N PHE A 181 -8.87 10.95 8.04
CA PHE A 181 -10.24 10.60 8.39
C PHE A 181 -10.35 9.99 9.78
N ALA A 182 -9.44 9.08 10.14
CA ALA A 182 -9.44 8.37 11.42
C ALA A 182 -9.22 9.31 12.62
N PHE A 183 -8.32 10.29 12.51
CA PHE A 183 -7.90 11.12 13.65
C PHE A 183 -8.45 12.55 13.65
N ILE A 184 -8.67 13.16 12.49
CA ILE A 184 -9.14 14.55 12.41
C ILE A 184 -10.64 14.58 12.09
N MET A 185 -11.06 13.95 11.00
CA MET A 185 -12.46 14.02 10.57
C MET A 185 -13.40 13.33 11.56
N SER A 186 -12.98 12.21 12.16
CA SER A 186 -13.78 11.47 13.15
C SER A 186 -14.24 12.34 14.34
N GLY A 187 -13.45 13.36 14.70
CA GLY A 187 -13.77 14.28 15.80
C GLY A 187 -14.80 15.36 15.47
N LEU A 188 -15.09 15.61 14.18
CA LEU A 188 -15.92 16.74 13.74
C LEU A 188 -17.41 16.58 14.06
N ILE A 189 -17.94 15.36 13.97
CA ILE A 189 -19.37 15.08 14.19
C ILE A 189 -19.49 13.92 15.17
N GLN A 190 -20.10 14.19 16.32
CA GLN A 190 -20.35 13.18 17.36
C GLN A 190 -21.60 12.35 17.03
N HIS A 191 -21.55 11.62 15.91
CA HIS A 191 -22.64 10.77 15.45
C HIS A 191 -22.13 9.38 15.09
N ARG A 192 -22.80 8.32 15.54
CA ARG A 192 -22.37 6.92 15.34
C ARG A 192 -22.07 6.55 13.88
N PHE A 193 -22.91 7.01 12.93
CA PHE A 193 -22.66 6.76 11.50
C PHE A 193 -21.46 7.53 10.98
N TRP A 194 -21.18 8.72 11.50
CA TRP A 194 -20.01 9.49 11.10
C TRP A 194 -18.72 8.84 11.59
N LEU A 195 -18.71 8.38 12.84
CA LEU A 195 -17.60 7.62 13.42
C LEU A 195 -17.34 6.32 12.64
N PHE A 196 -18.40 5.57 12.32
CA PHE A 196 -18.30 4.39 11.46
C PHE A 196 -17.73 4.70 10.07
N ILE A 197 -18.23 5.76 9.42
CA ILE A 197 -17.75 6.17 8.10
C ILE A 197 -16.25 6.49 8.15
N CYS A 198 -15.83 7.31 9.11
CA CYS A 198 -14.45 7.75 9.24
C CYS A 198 -13.50 6.61 9.65
N ALA A 199 -13.89 5.77 10.62
CA ALA A 199 -13.00 4.77 11.20
C ALA A 199 -12.99 3.43 10.45
N THR A 200 -14.07 3.07 9.76
CA THR A 200 -14.21 1.73 9.17
C THR A 200 -14.48 1.77 7.67
N PHE A 201 -15.43 2.58 7.20
CA PHE A 201 -15.79 2.59 5.78
C PHE A 201 -14.68 3.16 4.90
N VAL A 202 -14.13 4.32 5.29
CA VAL A 202 -13.02 4.96 4.58
C VAL A 202 -11.79 4.05 4.62
N TRP A 203 -11.44 3.54 5.79
CA TRP A 203 -10.35 2.59 5.99
C TRP A 203 -10.43 1.38 5.04
N GLN A 204 -11.59 0.70 4.98
CA GLN A 204 -11.76 -0.45 4.08
C GLN A 204 -11.72 -0.06 2.61
N THR A 205 -12.36 1.05 2.24
CA THR A 205 -12.37 1.53 0.86
C THR A 205 -10.95 1.84 0.38
N ILE A 206 -10.15 2.49 1.23
CA ILE A 206 -8.76 2.80 0.94
C ILE A 206 -7.92 1.54 0.72
N HIS A 207 -8.05 0.51 1.57
CA HIS A 207 -7.32 -0.74 1.36
C HIS A 207 -7.73 -1.49 0.09
N VAL A 208 -9.00 -1.40 -0.31
CA VAL A 208 -9.45 -1.95 -1.61
C VAL A 208 -8.80 -1.18 -2.76
N ILE A 209 -8.79 0.16 -2.71
CA ILE A 209 -8.17 1.00 -3.74
C ILE A 209 -6.66 0.73 -3.80
N ASP A 210 -5.99 0.61 -2.65
CA ASP A 210 -4.55 0.28 -2.56
C ASP A 210 -4.24 -1.04 -3.28
N GLY A 211 -5.03 -2.09 -3.02
CA GLY A 211 -4.92 -3.36 -3.72
C GLY A 211 -5.14 -3.25 -5.23
N LEU A 212 -6.10 -2.43 -5.66
CA LEU A 212 -6.35 -2.16 -7.08
C LEU A 212 -5.19 -1.41 -7.76
N ILE A 213 -4.61 -0.42 -7.07
CA ILE A 213 -3.42 0.30 -7.54
C ILE A 213 -2.28 -0.71 -7.74
N MET A 214 -2.03 -1.60 -6.77
CA MET A 214 -1.01 -2.62 -6.90
C MET A 214 -1.21 -3.51 -8.13
N ILE A 215 -2.44 -3.97 -8.39
CA ILE A 215 -2.77 -4.79 -9.56
C ILE A 215 -2.58 -4.00 -10.86
N MET A 216 -2.98 -2.72 -10.89
CA MET A 216 -2.91 -1.88 -12.08
C MET A 216 -1.46 -1.60 -12.51
N PHE A 217 -0.58 -1.35 -11.55
CA PHE A 217 0.81 -0.94 -11.78
C PHE A 217 1.83 -2.09 -11.82
N ASN A 218 1.49 -3.27 -11.29
CA ASN A 218 2.38 -4.43 -11.31
C ASN A 218 2.13 -5.34 -12.53
N ASP A 219 3.14 -5.43 -13.41
CA ASP A 219 3.09 -6.26 -14.61
C ASP A 219 2.96 -7.78 -14.32
N ARG A 220 3.28 -8.24 -13.09
CA ARG A 220 3.16 -9.67 -12.73
C ARG A 220 1.71 -10.12 -12.53
N PHE A 221 0.75 -9.22 -12.31
CA PHE A 221 -0.67 -9.55 -12.13
C PHE A 221 -1.47 -9.45 -13.43
N SER A 222 -0.84 -9.67 -14.59
CA SER A 222 -1.44 -9.52 -15.92
C SER A 222 -2.73 -10.34 -16.12
N LEU A 223 -2.82 -11.53 -15.51
CA LEU A 223 -4.01 -12.39 -15.56
C LEU A 223 -5.20 -11.73 -14.85
N LEU A 224 -4.97 -11.20 -13.64
CA LEU A 224 -5.99 -10.55 -12.83
C LEU A 224 -6.41 -9.21 -13.46
N LYS A 225 -5.44 -8.49 -14.04
CA LYS A 225 -5.66 -7.26 -14.79
C LYS A 225 -6.54 -7.47 -16.02
N ARG A 226 -6.38 -8.57 -16.76
CA ARG A 226 -7.23 -8.90 -17.92
C ARG A 226 -8.68 -9.18 -17.52
N SER A 227 -8.90 -9.71 -16.32
CA SER A 227 -10.25 -9.96 -15.79
C SER A 227 -10.92 -8.70 -15.23
N LEU A 228 -10.18 -7.83 -14.53
CA LEU A 228 -10.73 -6.63 -13.89
C LEU A 228 -10.78 -5.41 -14.82
N PHE A 229 -9.85 -5.33 -15.77
CA PHE A 229 -9.72 -4.24 -16.74
C PHE A 229 -9.61 -4.80 -18.17
N PRO A 230 -10.71 -5.35 -18.73
CA PRO A 230 -10.70 -5.79 -20.11
C PRO A 230 -10.37 -4.59 -21.00
N SER A 231 -9.20 -4.61 -21.65
CA SER A 231 -8.83 -3.56 -22.60
C SER A 231 -9.81 -3.59 -23.77
N GLN A 232 -10.67 -2.57 -23.89
CA GLN A 232 -11.35 -2.29 -25.14
C GLN A 232 -10.35 -1.66 -26.12
N SER A 233 -9.72 -2.48 -26.95
CA SER A 233 -9.23 -2.09 -28.29
C SER A 233 -8.54 -3.27 -28.98
N ALA A 234 -9.27 -3.96 -29.84
CA ALA A 234 -8.68 -4.35 -31.11
C ALA A 234 -8.88 -3.16 -32.07
N PRO A 235 -7.82 -2.49 -32.55
CA PRO A 235 -7.97 -1.58 -33.68
C PRO A 235 -8.27 -2.43 -34.92
N VAL A 236 -9.37 -2.12 -35.59
CA VAL A 236 -9.85 -2.75 -36.85
C VAL A 236 -8.93 -2.44 -38.05
N SER A 237 -7.71 -1.95 -37.84
CA SER A 237 -6.80 -1.53 -38.93
C SER A 237 -5.95 -2.66 -39.54
N MET A 238 -6.05 -3.92 -39.08
CA MET A 238 -5.24 -5.03 -39.62
C MET A 238 -5.94 -5.86 -40.72
N ILE A 239 -7.08 -5.43 -41.27
CA ILE A 239 -7.79 -6.20 -42.31
C ILE A 239 -7.52 -5.67 -43.75
N VAL A 240 -6.92 -4.49 -43.93
CA VAL A 240 -6.84 -3.88 -45.28
C VAL A 240 -5.51 -4.12 -46.01
N GLU A 241 -4.44 -4.56 -45.34
CA GLU A 241 -3.10 -4.59 -45.97
C GLU A 241 -2.67 -5.94 -46.58
N SER A 242 -3.51 -6.99 -46.52
CA SER A 242 -3.17 -8.30 -47.09
C SER A 242 -3.62 -8.51 -48.55
N SER A 243 -4.28 -7.54 -49.18
CA SER A 243 -4.82 -7.68 -50.54
C SER A 243 -4.00 -6.99 -51.63
N SER A 244 -3.06 -6.11 -51.31
CA SER A 244 -2.31 -5.33 -52.32
C SER A 244 -1.00 -5.98 -52.81
N TRP A 245 -0.47 -6.97 -52.09
CA TRP A 245 0.84 -7.57 -52.41
C TRP A 245 0.83 -8.71 -53.43
N ARG A 246 -0.35 -9.10 -53.96
CA ARG A 246 -0.47 -10.33 -54.76
C ARG A 246 -0.33 -10.17 -56.28
N ASN A 247 -0.08 -8.97 -56.80
CA ASN A 247 0.06 -8.75 -58.25
C ASN A 247 1.24 -7.84 -58.60
N GLN A 248 2.45 -8.41 -58.65
CA GLN A 248 3.53 -7.86 -59.48
C GLN A 248 4.27 -9.01 -60.18
N PRO A 249 4.42 -8.99 -61.53
CA PRO A 249 5.06 -10.07 -62.28
C PRO A 249 6.58 -10.03 -62.10
N ARG A 250 7.19 -11.20 -61.85
CA ARG A 250 8.65 -11.37 -61.77
C ARG A 250 9.30 -11.04 -63.12
N ARG A 251 10.23 -10.08 -63.14
CA ARG A 251 11.22 -9.96 -64.21
C ARG A 251 12.12 -11.20 -64.20
N GLN A 252 12.36 -11.76 -65.38
CA GLN A 252 13.31 -12.84 -65.62
C GLN A 252 14.74 -12.28 -65.63
N ASP A 253 15.65 -12.98 -64.94
CA ASP A 253 17.08 -12.68 -64.91
C ASP A 253 17.75 -13.12 -66.23
N ILE A 254 18.58 -12.24 -66.79
CA ILE A 254 19.46 -12.52 -67.95
C ILE A 254 20.78 -13.07 -67.40
N PRO A 255 21.31 -14.20 -67.91
CA PRO A 255 22.61 -14.69 -67.48
C PRO A 255 23.73 -13.88 -68.18
N MET A 256 24.72 -13.44 -67.41
CA MET A 256 25.97 -12.90 -67.94
C MET A 256 26.81 -14.04 -68.53
N VAL A 257 27.30 -13.85 -69.75
CA VAL A 257 28.39 -14.65 -70.33
C VAL A 257 29.58 -13.72 -70.56
N ALA A 258 30.74 -14.29 -70.22
CA ALA A 258 32.14 -13.87 -70.33
C ALA A 258 32.49 -12.66 -71.21
#